data_AF-A0A8K0WLD7-F1
#
_entry.id   AF-A0A8K0WLD7-F1
#
_cell.length_a   1.000
_cell.length_b   1.000
_cell.length_c   1.000
_cell.angle_alpha   90.00
_cell.angle_beta   90.00
_cell.angle_gamma   90.00
#
_symmetry.space_group_name_H-M   'P 1'
#
loop_
_entity.id
_entity.type
_entity.pdbx_description
1 polymer ?
#
loop_
_entity_poly.entity_id
_entity_poly.type
_entity_poly.pdbx_seq_one_letter_code
_entity_poly.pdbx_strand_id
1 'polypeptide(L)'
;MATLLQAPSIDAAALTALLDRIPVESEHRPVESYSHPTSRSSTVEPPENEEYEYEIKCHQALLDDNCRPLFHVNLLPHIEANPDAHIGLLRPWIIQQHPADVEGQWQALSRQWNRWNEFRAWQLHGRRRRPGFGAYLDAYRRNYLMRGGFSRRAAEPKFEQAARLLWERDYGDYCQDEEDVEKHAEVVRRLLPRGFVIGRPLKLLMDPKTQDPWTTYTEYLAFEAERLYLLVKDAQRLERRGKEKDEVAEAKVDQQQCRIDWVLSEIEKIKEEHKAATGEDSSGKTGSNQKRRLEGDTDVLQPVTEPRLQKLGRMEKVDEAIPRTKCNLSTHEQEENDRHAGFCALSAAQAHGDTSWSASAT
;
A
#
# COMPACT_ATOMS: atom_id res chain seq x y z
N MET A 1 6.68 -36.37 -33.51
CA MET A 1 5.41 -36.76 -32.85
C MET A 1 5.68 -36.78 -31.36
N ALA A 2 5.23 -35.76 -30.64
CA ALA A 2 5.51 -35.57 -29.22
C ALA A 2 4.26 -35.95 -28.41
N THR A 3 4.43 -36.90 -27.49
CA THR A 3 3.38 -37.43 -26.62
C THR A 3 3.13 -36.44 -25.48
N LEU A 4 1.91 -35.88 -25.42
CA LEU A 4 1.43 -35.06 -24.31
C LEU A 4 1.25 -35.93 -23.06
N LEU A 5 1.96 -35.59 -21.99
CA LEU A 5 1.76 -36.17 -20.66
C LEU A 5 0.49 -35.59 -20.06
N GLN A 6 -0.53 -36.44 -19.92
CA GLN A 6 -1.80 -36.14 -19.30
C GLN A 6 -1.64 -36.28 -17.77
N ALA A 7 -1.98 -35.22 -17.02
CA ALA A 7 -1.93 -35.25 -15.56
C ALA A 7 -3.01 -36.21 -15.00
N PRO A 8 -2.72 -36.95 -13.91
CA PRO A 8 -3.68 -37.88 -13.32
C PRO A 8 -4.82 -37.11 -12.66
N SER A 9 -6.04 -37.34 -13.15
CA SER A 9 -7.28 -36.89 -12.54
C SER A 9 -7.46 -37.59 -11.20
N ILE A 10 -7.46 -36.82 -10.11
CA ILE A 10 -7.75 -37.34 -8.77
C ILE A 10 -9.26 -37.62 -8.69
N ASP A 11 -9.61 -38.90 -8.52
CA ASP A 11 -10.98 -39.36 -8.39
C ASP A 11 -11.55 -38.95 -7.03
N ALA A 12 -12.59 -38.12 -7.05
CA ALA A 12 -13.29 -37.66 -5.85
C ALA A 12 -13.85 -38.82 -5.01
N ALA A 13 -14.19 -39.96 -5.62
CA ALA A 13 -14.66 -41.13 -4.90
C ALA A 13 -13.55 -41.79 -4.05
N ALA A 14 -12.30 -41.74 -4.53
CA ALA A 14 -11.15 -42.27 -3.80
C ALA A 14 -10.82 -41.43 -2.57
N LEU A 15 -11.07 -40.11 -2.62
CA LEU A 15 -10.86 -39.21 -1.49
C LEU A 15 -11.89 -39.47 -0.37
N THR A 16 -13.16 -39.68 -0.74
CA THR A 16 -14.23 -39.97 0.22
C THR A 16 -14.01 -41.32 0.92
N ALA A 17 -13.57 -42.34 0.18
CA ALA A 17 -13.23 -43.65 0.75
C ALA A 17 -12.03 -43.61 1.72
N LEU A 18 -11.15 -42.61 1.59
CA LEU A 18 -10.02 -42.40 2.50
C LEU A 18 -10.45 -41.75 3.81
N LEU A 19 -11.44 -40.85 3.76
CA LEU A 19 -12.00 -40.19 4.94
C LEU A 19 -12.83 -41.16 5.78
N ASP A 20 -13.55 -42.10 5.16
CA ASP A 20 -14.30 -43.16 5.87
C ASP A 20 -13.40 -44.19 6.58
N ARG A 21 -12.09 -44.20 6.32
CA ARG A 21 -11.12 -45.09 7.00
C ARG A 21 -10.50 -44.49 8.24
N ILE A 22 -10.82 -43.25 8.61
CA ILE A 22 -10.35 -42.64 9.85
C ILE A 22 -11.26 -43.13 10.99
N PRO A 23 -10.78 -43.94 11.93
CA PRO A 23 -11.60 -44.41 13.05
C PRO A 23 -11.98 -43.22 13.93
N VAL A 24 -13.28 -43.00 14.12
CA VAL A 24 -13.79 -42.08 15.14
C VAL A 24 -13.70 -42.80 16.49
N GLU A 25 -12.53 -42.74 17.11
CA GLU A 25 -12.37 -43.13 18.51
C GLU A 25 -12.72 -41.93 19.40
N SER A 26 -13.99 -41.88 19.79
CA SER A 26 -14.40 -41.22 21.02
C SER A 26 -15.28 -42.20 21.77
N GLU A 27 -14.81 -42.79 22.87
CA GLU A 27 -15.58 -43.00 24.10
C GLU A 27 -14.65 -43.32 25.30
N HIS A 28 -14.74 -42.45 26.30
CA HIS A 28 -14.83 -42.70 27.73
C HIS A 28 -13.91 -43.74 28.40
N ARG A 29 -12.87 -43.22 29.07
CA ARG A 29 -12.19 -43.90 30.19
C ARG A 29 -12.48 -43.14 31.49
N PRO A 30 -13.10 -43.75 32.52
CA PRO A 30 -13.17 -43.14 33.84
C PRO A 30 -11.82 -43.35 34.52
N VAL A 31 -11.07 -42.26 34.75
CA VAL A 31 -9.81 -42.29 35.50
C VAL A 31 -10.10 -41.86 36.93
N GLU A 32 -9.78 -42.75 37.86
CA GLU A 32 -9.82 -42.58 39.30
C GLU A 32 -9.05 -41.32 39.75
N SER A 33 -9.75 -40.47 40.48
CA SER A 33 -9.22 -39.28 41.14
C SER A 33 -8.36 -39.68 42.35
N TYR A 34 -7.05 -39.86 42.12
CA TYR A 34 -6.06 -39.77 43.17
C TYR A 34 -5.63 -38.31 43.33
N SER A 35 -6.04 -37.72 44.46
CA SER A 35 -5.65 -36.38 44.90
C SER A 35 -4.14 -36.32 45.12
N HIS A 36 -3.42 -35.66 44.22
CA HIS A 36 -2.04 -35.25 44.43
C HIS A 36 -1.95 -33.79 44.90
N PRO A 37 -1.05 -33.46 45.84
CA PRO A 37 -0.94 -32.13 46.42
C PRO A 37 -0.47 -31.11 45.39
N THR A 38 -1.16 -29.97 45.37
CA THR A 38 -0.90 -28.77 44.58
C THR A 38 0.52 -28.24 44.81
N SER A 39 1.49 -28.71 44.03
CA SER A 39 2.72 -27.97 43.77
C SER A 39 2.41 -26.92 42.72
N ARG A 40 2.33 -25.66 43.15
CA ARG A 40 2.33 -24.47 42.30
C ARG A 40 3.66 -24.39 41.54
N SER A 41 3.80 -25.18 40.48
CA SER A 41 4.77 -24.89 39.43
C SER A 41 4.09 -23.89 38.51
N SER A 42 4.46 -22.61 38.65
CA SER A 42 4.09 -21.56 37.72
C SER A 42 4.74 -21.89 36.37
N THR A 43 4.02 -22.60 35.51
CA THR A 43 4.33 -22.65 34.09
C THR A 43 4.09 -21.24 33.56
N VAL A 44 5.17 -20.45 33.51
CA VAL A 44 5.21 -19.22 32.74
C VAL A 44 5.02 -19.66 31.30
N GLU A 45 3.83 -19.41 30.74
CA GLU A 45 3.64 -19.53 29.30
C GLU A 45 4.74 -18.68 28.63
N PRO A 46 5.44 -19.21 27.61
CA PRO A 46 6.40 -18.41 26.85
C PRO A 46 5.72 -17.10 26.45
N PRO A 47 6.38 -15.94 26.61
CA PRO A 47 5.79 -14.69 26.18
C PRO A 47 5.34 -14.85 24.72
N GLU A 48 4.04 -14.66 24.47
CA GLU A 48 3.51 -14.59 23.13
C GLU A 48 4.40 -13.61 22.35
N ASN A 49 4.86 -14.00 21.16
CA ASN A 49 5.71 -13.13 20.35
C ASN A 49 4.86 -11.96 19.84
N GLU A 50 4.79 -10.88 20.62
CA GLU A 50 3.95 -9.71 20.37
C GLU A 50 4.21 -9.10 18.98
N GLU A 51 5.46 -9.16 18.51
CA GLU A 51 5.86 -8.67 17.19
C GLU A 51 5.32 -9.54 16.06
N TYR A 52 5.32 -10.86 16.25
CA TYR A 52 4.79 -11.82 15.28
C TYR A 52 3.28 -11.65 15.13
N GLU A 53 2.56 -11.53 16.24
CA GLU A 53 1.14 -11.23 16.26
C GLU A 53 0.83 -9.87 15.63
N TYR A 54 1.71 -8.88 15.81
CA TYR A 54 1.55 -7.59 15.17
C TYR A 54 1.67 -7.65 13.64
N GLU A 55 2.62 -8.41 13.10
CA GLU A 55 2.76 -8.63 11.66
C GLU A 55 1.53 -9.33 11.05
N ILE A 56 0.94 -10.31 11.76
CA ILE A 56 -0.33 -10.94 11.35
C ILE A 56 -1.46 -9.91 11.28
N LYS A 57 -1.59 -9.05 12.30
CA LYS A 57 -2.60 -7.99 12.32
C LYS A 57 -2.40 -7.00 11.18
N CYS A 58 -1.15 -6.65 10.87
CA CYS A 58 -0.82 -5.79 9.73
C CYS A 58 -1.18 -6.44 8.39
N HIS A 59 -0.94 -7.74 8.21
CA HIS A 59 -1.40 -8.47 7.02
C HIS A 59 -2.91 -8.36 6.83
N GLN A 60 -3.69 -8.61 7.89
CA GLN A 60 -5.15 -8.50 7.83
C GLN A 60 -5.60 -7.06 7.53
N ALA A 61 -4.99 -6.07 8.20
CA ALA A 61 -5.33 -4.67 7.99
C ALA A 61 -5.03 -4.19 6.55
N LEU A 62 -3.96 -4.68 5.94
CA LEU A 62 -3.65 -4.44 4.52
C LEU A 62 -4.77 -4.96 3.63
N LEU A 63 -5.22 -6.21 3.84
CA LEU A 63 -6.33 -6.80 3.07
C LEU A 63 -7.64 -6.03 3.26
N ASP A 64 -7.98 -5.71 4.51
CA ASP A 64 -9.21 -4.97 4.86
C ASP A 64 -9.24 -3.57 4.21
N ASP A 65 -8.08 -2.99 3.92
CA ASP A 65 -7.95 -1.68 3.26
C ASP A 65 -7.64 -1.78 1.75
N ASN A 66 -7.92 -2.93 1.13
CA ASN A 66 -7.71 -3.23 -0.30
C ASN A 66 -6.25 -3.07 -0.77
N CYS A 67 -5.29 -3.19 0.15
CA CYS A 67 -3.87 -3.33 -0.18
C CYS A 67 -3.52 -4.80 -0.45
N ARG A 68 -2.48 -5.05 -1.24
CA ARG A 68 -1.95 -6.39 -1.50
C ARG A 68 -0.74 -6.57 -0.58
N PRO A 69 -0.81 -7.46 0.42
CA PRO A 69 0.32 -7.76 1.27
C PRO A 69 1.52 -8.22 0.43
N LEU A 70 2.73 -7.82 0.83
CA LEU A 70 3.97 -8.22 0.17
C LEU A 70 4.09 -9.73 0.01
N PHE A 71 3.62 -10.48 1.00
CA PHE A 71 3.53 -11.92 1.01
C PHE A 71 2.35 -12.38 1.85
N HIS A 72 1.92 -13.62 1.62
CA HIS A 72 0.86 -14.27 2.38
C HIS A 72 1.33 -14.61 3.80
N VAL A 73 0.45 -14.49 4.80
CA VAL A 73 0.76 -14.74 6.22
C VAL A 73 1.45 -16.09 6.50
N ASN A 74 1.12 -17.14 5.74
CA ASN A 74 1.76 -18.47 5.88
C ASN A 74 3.29 -18.47 5.62
N LEU A 75 3.82 -17.45 4.94
CA LEU A 75 5.25 -17.32 4.70
C LEU A 75 5.98 -16.66 5.88
N LEU A 76 5.25 -16.03 6.81
CA LEU A 76 5.81 -15.29 7.93
C LEU A 76 6.74 -16.15 8.82
N PRO A 77 6.40 -17.40 9.23
CA PRO A 77 7.33 -18.25 10.00
C PRO A 77 8.65 -18.54 9.28
N HIS A 78 8.61 -18.64 7.94
CA HIS A 78 9.79 -18.95 7.13
C HIS A 78 10.70 -17.71 7.01
N ILE A 79 10.08 -16.54 6.88
CA ILE A 79 10.78 -15.26 6.80
C ILE A 79 11.40 -14.90 8.15
N GLU A 80 10.68 -15.11 9.26
CA GLU A 80 11.19 -14.91 10.62
C GLU A 80 12.40 -15.83 10.89
N ALA A 81 12.30 -17.11 10.51
CA ALA A 81 13.38 -18.06 10.71
C ALA A 81 14.63 -17.77 9.86
N ASN A 82 14.47 -17.19 8.67
CA ASN A 82 15.58 -16.89 7.76
C ASN A 82 15.28 -15.69 6.84
N PRO A 83 15.40 -14.44 7.33
CA PRO A 83 15.09 -13.25 6.54
C PRO A 83 16.05 -13.07 5.34
N ASP A 84 17.31 -13.49 5.48
CA ASP A 84 18.33 -13.40 4.43
C ASP A 84 17.96 -14.22 3.19
N ALA A 85 17.37 -15.40 3.36
CA ALA A 85 16.88 -16.21 2.24
C ALA A 85 15.75 -15.52 1.46
N HIS A 86 15.07 -14.55 2.08
CA HIS A 86 13.96 -13.79 1.52
C HIS A 86 14.33 -12.33 1.24
N ILE A 87 15.62 -11.95 1.28
CA ILE A 87 16.08 -10.56 1.14
C ILE A 87 15.54 -9.88 -0.13
N GLY A 88 15.47 -10.61 -1.25
CA GLY A 88 14.97 -10.08 -2.51
C GLY A 88 13.48 -9.68 -2.47
N LEU A 89 12.67 -10.45 -1.73
CA LEU A 89 11.26 -10.16 -1.49
C LEU A 89 11.08 -9.00 -0.53
N LEU A 90 11.87 -8.98 0.55
CA LEU A 90 11.78 -7.99 1.62
C LEU A 90 12.39 -6.63 1.24
N ARG A 91 13.22 -6.58 0.20
CA ARG A 91 14.01 -5.40 -0.21
C ARG A 91 13.25 -4.07 -0.23
N PRO A 92 12.01 -3.96 -0.71
CA PRO A 92 11.28 -2.69 -0.70
C PRO A 92 10.97 -2.16 0.71
N TRP A 93 11.01 -3.04 1.72
CA TRP A 93 10.56 -2.80 3.09
C TRP A 93 11.65 -3.05 4.14
N ILE A 94 12.84 -3.50 3.76
CA ILE A 94 13.98 -3.58 4.69
C ILE A 94 14.53 -2.18 4.89
N ILE A 95 14.42 -1.68 6.12
CA ILE A 95 15.08 -0.45 6.52
C ILE A 95 16.59 -0.70 6.48
N GLN A 96 17.30 0.04 5.63
CA GLN A 96 18.76 0.17 5.76
C GLN A 96 19.02 1.15 6.92
N GLN A 97 18.86 0.67 8.15
CA GLN A 97 19.30 1.37 9.35
C GLN A 97 20.57 0.70 9.89
N HIS A 98 21.23 1.42 10.80
CA HIS A 98 22.49 1.09 11.44
C HIS A 98 22.61 -0.41 11.76
N PRO A 99 23.78 -1.06 11.56
CA PRO A 99 23.97 -2.51 11.73
C PRO A 99 23.66 -3.10 13.11
N ALA A 100 23.26 -2.26 14.08
CA ALA A 100 22.77 -2.69 15.39
C ALA A 100 21.27 -3.03 15.39
N ASP A 101 20.53 -2.69 14.33
CA ASP A 101 19.06 -2.77 14.25
C ASP A 101 18.60 -3.99 13.42
N VAL A 102 19.28 -5.12 13.63
CA VAL A 102 19.10 -6.37 12.86
C VAL A 102 17.76 -7.05 13.18
N GLU A 103 17.19 -6.76 14.35
CA GLU A 103 16.07 -7.49 14.94
C GLU A 103 14.72 -7.32 14.20
N GLY A 104 14.62 -6.38 13.25
CA GLY A 104 13.36 -6.08 12.55
C GLY A 104 13.33 -6.38 11.05
N GLN A 105 14.29 -7.13 10.47
CA GLN A 105 14.32 -7.31 9.00
C GLN A 105 13.09 -8.02 8.43
N TRP A 106 12.55 -9.00 9.18
CA TRP A 106 11.38 -9.77 8.80
C TRP A 106 10.05 -9.00 8.98
N GLN A 107 10.05 -7.88 9.71
CA GLN A 107 8.89 -7.03 10.00
C GLN A 107 8.48 -6.15 8.79
N ALA A 108 8.30 -6.76 7.62
CA ALA A 108 8.03 -6.04 6.38
C ALA A 108 6.55 -5.62 6.25
N LEU A 109 5.60 -6.37 6.81
CA LEU A 109 4.17 -6.07 6.67
C LEU A 109 3.76 -4.89 7.54
N SER A 110 4.32 -4.74 8.75
CA SER A 110 4.09 -3.55 9.57
C SER A 110 4.60 -2.28 8.89
N ARG A 111 5.77 -2.36 8.23
CA ARG A 111 6.33 -1.24 7.45
C ARG A 111 5.49 -0.93 6.23
N GLN A 112 5.04 -1.96 5.50
CA GLN A 112 4.10 -1.79 4.39
C GLN A 112 2.79 -1.15 4.87
N TRP A 113 2.24 -1.61 5.99
CA TRP A 113 1.02 -1.05 6.58
C TRP A 113 1.19 0.42 6.99
N ASN A 114 2.29 0.76 7.65
CA ASN A 114 2.60 2.15 8.00
C ASN A 114 2.66 2.99 6.73
N ARG A 115 3.40 2.55 5.70
CA ARG A 115 3.51 3.27 4.43
C ARG A 115 2.17 3.40 3.70
N TRP A 116 1.32 2.38 3.77
CA TRP A 116 -0.03 2.43 3.21
C TRP A 116 -0.91 3.45 3.93
N ASN A 117 -0.81 3.58 5.26
CA ASN A 117 -1.47 4.65 6.00
C ASN A 117 -0.94 6.04 5.58
N GLU A 118 0.36 6.15 5.31
CA GLU A 118 0.94 7.38 4.77
C GLU A 118 0.32 7.77 3.44
N PHE A 119 0.15 6.77 2.57
CA PHE A 119 -0.53 6.92 1.30
C PHE A 119 -1.99 7.33 1.46
N ARG A 120 -2.76 6.70 2.36
CA ARG A 120 -4.15 7.09 2.62
C ARG A 120 -4.29 8.52 3.12
N ALA A 121 -3.38 8.97 3.98
CA ALA A 121 -3.34 10.36 4.40
C ALA A 121 -3.03 11.30 3.23
N TRP A 122 -2.08 10.93 2.37
CA TRP A 122 -1.74 11.68 1.16
C TRP A 122 -2.93 11.78 0.17
N GLN A 123 -3.68 10.69 -0.02
CA GLN A 123 -4.89 10.67 -0.85
C GLN A 123 -5.95 11.66 -0.34
N LEU A 124 -6.18 11.69 0.98
CA LEU A 124 -7.12 12.61 1.61
C LEU A 124 -6.63 14.05 1.49
N HIS A 125 -5.33 14.28 1.73
CA HIS A 125 -4.71 15.60 1.61
C HIS A 125 -4.85 16.16 0.19
N GLY A 126 -4.50 15.35 -0.82
CA GLY A 126 -4.59 15.75 -2.22
C GLY A 126 -6.01 16.13 -2.64
N ARG A 127 -7.03 15.42 -2.13
CA ARG A 127 -8.45 15.71 -2.33
C ARG A 127 -8.98 16.88 -1.49
N ARG A 128 -8.13 17.51 -0.67
CA ARG A 128 -8.51 18.55 0.31
C ARG A 128 -9.57 18.07 1.31
N ARG A 129 -9.58 16.76 1.57
CA ARG A 129 -10.58 16.11 2.41
C ARG A 129 -9.98 15.77 3.77
N ARG A 130 -10.73 16.09 4.81
CA ARG A 130 -10.40 15.74 6.20
C ARG A 130 -11.20 14.53 6.64
N PRO A 131 -10.59 13.51 7.28
CA PRO A 131 -11.36 12.47 7.93
C PRO A 131 -12.12 13.09 9.10
N GLY A 132 -13.41 12.77 9.26
CA GLY A 132 -14.16 13.19 10.45
C GLY A 132 -13.50 12.66 11.72
N PHE A 133 -13.59 13.41 12.82
CA PHE A 133 -12.92 13.04 14.09
C PHE A 133 -13.27 11.62 14.56
N GLY A 134 -14.53 11.19 14.40
CA GLY A 134 -14.95 9.82 14.75
C GLY A 134 -14.20 8.76 13.96
N ALA A 135 -14.12 8.90 12.63
CA ALA A 135 -13.37 7.97 11.78
C ALA A 135 -11.87 7.96 12.11
N TYR A 136 -11.30 9.13 12.42
CA TYR A 136 -9.92 9.22 12.89
C TYR A 136 -9.72 8.50 14.23
N LEU A 137 -10.62 8.72 15.19
CA LEU A 137 -10.56 8.10 16.52
C LEU A 137 -10.66 6.57 16.41
N ASP A 138 -11.51 6.04 15.53
CA ASP A 138 -11.63 4.60 15.31
C ASP A 138 -10.36 4.01 14.71
N ALA A 139 -9.75 4.69 13.72
CA ALA A 139 -8.46 4.28 13.15
C ALA A 139 -7.34 4.35 14.21
N TYR A 140 -7.32 5.41 15.03
CA TYR A 140 -6.35 5.61 16.09
C TYR A 140 -6.48 4.53 17.18
N ARG A 141 -7.70 4.20 17.61
CA ARG A 141 -7.98 3.06 18.52
C ARG A 141 -7.50 1.75 17.91
N ARG A 142 -7.84 1.46 16.65
CA ARG A 142 -7.42 0.23 15.98
C ARG A 142 -5.90 0.10 15.96
N ASN A 143 -5.18 1.14 15.55
CA ASN A 143 -3.72 1.14 15.52
C ASN A 143 -3.11 0.95 16.91
N TYR A 144 -3.66 1.59 17.94
CA TYR A 144 -3.23 1.41 19.32
C TYR A 144 -3.41 -0.03 19.80
N LEU A 145 -4.57 -0.64 19.54
CA LEU A 145 -4.83 -2.04 19.90
C LEU A 145 -3.98 -3.03 19.10
N MET A 146 -3.70 -2.73 17.82
CA MET A 146 -2.83 -3.57 17.00
C MET A 146 -1.42 -3.67 17.61
N ARG A 147 -0.89 -2.56 18.13
CA ARG A 147 0.44 -2.48 18.78
C ARG A 147 0.46 -3.01 20.23
N GLY A 148 -0.48 -3.88 20.62
CA GLY A 148 -0.55 -4.43 21.97
C GLY A 148 -1.15 -3.48 23.03
N GLY A 149 -1.71 -2.35 22.62
CA GLY A 149 -2.34 -1.42 23.54
C GLY A 149 -3.53 -2.03 24.30
N PHE A 150 -3.65 -1.71 25.58
CA PHE A 150 -4.73 -2.23 26.42
C PHE A 150 -6.10 -1.63 26.07
N SER A 151 -7.10 -2.48 25.81
CA SER A 151 -8.49 -2.07 25.53
C SER A 151 -9.08 -1.14 26.59
N ARG A 152 -8.71 -1.33 27.86
CA ARG A 152 -9.12 -0.44 28.97
C ARG A 152 -8.66 1.00 28.73
N ARG A 153 -7.40 1.21 28.34
CA ARG A 153 -6.84 2.55 28.07
C ARG A 153 -7.50 3.20 26.85
N ALA A 154 -7.79 2.41 25.81
CA ALA A 154 -8.46 2.91 24.58
C ALA A 154 -9.90 3.42 24.81
N ALA A 155 -10.53 2.99 25.92
CA ALA A 155 -11.86 3.42 26.33
C ALA A 155 -11.84 4.65 27.28
N GLU A 156 -10.67 5.09 27.75
CA GLU A 156 -10.58 6.22 28.67
C GLU A 156 -10.81 7.56 27.96
N PRO A 157 -11.48 8.55 28.61
CA PRO A 157 -11.67 9.88 28.02
C PRO A 157 -10.37 10.59 27.65
N LYS A 158 -9.28 10.33 28.38
CA LYS A 158 -7.95 10.87 28.09
C LYS A 158 -7.41 10.40 26.73
N PHE A 159 -7.74 9.17 26.34
CA PHE A 159 -7.33 8.63 25.04
C PHE A 159 -8.02 9.39 23.90
N GLU A 160 -9.31 9.65 24.02
CA GLU A 160 -10.05 10.45 23.04
C GLU A 160 -9.55 11.90 22.97
N GLN A 161 -9.22 12.51 24.11
CA GLN A 161 -8.63 13.85 24.15
C GLN A 161 -7.27 13.90 23.44
N ALA A 162 -6.40 12.93 23.68
CA ALA A 162 -5.12 12.81 22.98
C ALA A 162 -5.32 12.65 21.47
N ALA A 163 -6.26 11.79 21.06
CA ALA A 163 -6.62 11.63 19.65
C ALA A 163 -7.16 12.93 19.04
N ARG A 164 -7.96 13.70 19.78
CA ARG A 164 -8.49 14.99 19.32
C ARG A 164 -7.39 16.02 19.08
N LEU A 165 -6.44 16.13 19.99
CA LEU A 165 -5.30 17.03 19.83
C LEU A 165 -4.46 16.65 18.61
N LEU A 166 -4.21 15.36 18.39
CA LEU A 166 -3.51 14.88 17.20
C LEU A 166 -4.30 15.18 15.92
N TRP A 167 -5.60 14.91 15.92
CA TRP A 167 -6.47 15.19 14.77
C TRP A 167 -6.59 16.69 14.45
N GLU A 168 -6.60 17.56 15.46
CA GLU A 168 -6.57 19.02 15.29
C GLU A 168 -5.21 19.50 14.82
N ARG A 169 -4.11 18.92 15.30
CA ARG A 169 -2.77 19.23 14.80
C ARG A 169 -2.61 18.83 13.33
N ASP A 170 -3.01 17.61 12.99
CA ASP A 170 -2.76 17.02 11.68
C ASP A 170 -3.73 17.55 10.61
N TYR A 171 -4.93 17.99 11.03
CA TYR A 171 -5.99 18.40 10.12
C TYR A 171 -6.69 19.74 10.44
N GLY A 172 -6.22 20.49 11.44
CA GLY A 172 -6.84 21.76 11.86
C GLY A 172 -6.64 22.89 10.88
N ASP A 173 -5.54 22.88 10.13
CA ASP A 173 -5.21 23.90 9.12
C ASP A 173 -5.78 23.59 7.72
N TYR A 174 -6.65 22.58 7.61
CA TYR A 174 -7.39 22.36 6.37
C TYR A 174 -8.38 23.51 6.23
N CYS A 175 -8.00 24.51 5.43
CA CYS A 175 -8.91 25.54 4.94
C CYS A 175 -10.17 24.85 4.40
N GLN A 176 -11.35 25.46 4.60
CA GLN A 176 -12.64 24.99 4.07
C GLN A 176 -12.71 25.12 2.53
N ASP A 177 -11.60 24.85 1.85
CA ASP A 177 -11.53 24.79 0.42
C ASP A 177 -12.45 23.66 -0.06
N GLU A 178 -13.10 23.88 -1.20
CA GLU A 178 -13.90 22.85 -1.85
C GLU A 178 -13.02 21.63 -2.17
N GLU A 179 -13.57 20.44 -1.96
CA GLU A 179 -12.92 19.18 -2.30
C GLU A 179 -12.58 19.18 -3.80
N ASP A 180 -11.32 18.91 -4.15
CA ASP A 180 -10.82 19.07 -5.52
C ASP A 180 -10.09 17.80 -5.99
N VAL A 181 -10.90 16.83 -6.42
CA VAL A 181 -10.43 15.53 -6.91
C VAL A 181 -9.71 15.65 -8.25
N GLU A 182 -10.11 16.57 -9.13
CA GLU A 182 -9.50 16.70 -10.46
C GLU A 182 -8.12 17.33 -10.36
N LYS A 183 -7.94 18.35 -9.53
CA LYS A 183 -6.60 18.91 -9.25
C LYS A 183 -5.66 17.86 -8.68
N HIS A 184 -6.16 17.00 -7.78
CA HIS A 184 -5.37 15.86 -7.30
C HIS A 184 -5.03 14.88 -8.42
N ALA A 185 -5.99 14.56 -9.30
CA ALA A 185 -5.74 13.71 -10.46
C ALA A 185 -4.68 14.30 -11.40
N GLU A 186 -4.63 15.62 -11.58
CA GLU A 186 -3.55 16.28 -12.31
C GLU A 186 -2.19 16.14 -11.61
N VAL A 187 -2.13 16.28 -10.29
CA VAL A 187 -0.91 16.06 -9.51
C VAL A 187 -0.42 14.62 -9.69
N VAL A 188 -1.31 13.64 -9.57
CA VAL A 188 -1.00 12.22 -9.82
C VAL A 188 -0.41 12.03 -11.22
N ARG A 189 -1.06 12.56 -12.26
CA ARG A 189 -0.57 12.45 -13.66
C ARG A 189 0.83 13.03 -13.85
N ARG A 190 1.15 14.14 -13.17
CA ARG A 190 2.48 14.79 -13.26
C ARG A 190 3.57 14.01 -12.53
N LEU A 191 3.22 13.28 -11.47
CA LEU A 191 4.16 12.52 -10.65
C LEU A 191 4.48 11.14 -11.20
N LEU A 192 3.65 10.59 -12.10
CA LEU A 192 3.89 9.26 -12.66
C LEU A 192 5.27 9.18 -13.36
N PRO A 193 6.00 8.06 -13.19
CA PRO A 193 7.31 7.87 -13.80
C PRO A 193 7.29 8.07 -15.32
N ARG A 194 8.38 8.64 -15.86
CA ARG A 194 8.52 8.80 -17.31
C ARG A 194 8.43 7.45 -18.00
N GLY A 195 7.60 7.36 -19.04
CA GLY A 195 7.35 6.12 -19.77
C GLY A 195 6.22 5.26 -19.21
N PHE A 196 5.66 5.59 -18.04
CA PHE A 196 4.43 4.97 -17.58
C PHE A 196 3.26 5.44 -18.45
N VAL A 197 2.67 4.52 -19.21
CA VAL A 197 1.54 4.82 -20.11
C VAL A 197 0.24 4.51 -19.38
N ILE A 198 -0.58 5.53 -19.18
CA ILE A 198 -1.91 5.39 -18.62
C ILE A 198 -2.84 4.79 -19.70
N GLY A 199 -3.02 3.47 -19.69
CA GLY A 199 -3.83 2.75 -20.68
C GLY A 199 -5.35 2.95 -20.54
N ARG A 200 -5.82 3.56 -19.44
CA ARG A 200 -7.23 3.82 -19.15
C ARG A 200 -7.39 5.23 -18.55
N PRO A 201 -8.51 5.94 -18.75
CA PRO A 201 -8.69 7.25 -18.15
C PRO A 201 -8.56 7.20 -16.61
N LEU A 202 -7.61 7.94 -16.04
CA LEU A 202 -7.45 8.04 -14.60
C LEU A 202 -8.57 8.91 -14.01
N LYS A 203 -9.56 8.25 -13.40
CA LYS A 203 -10.69 8.88 -12.71
C LYS A 203 -10.61 8.55 -11.22
N LEU A 204 -10.10 9.49 -10.44
CA LEU A 204 -10.03 9.31 -9.00
C LEU A 204 -11.43 9.45 -8.40
N LEU A 205 -11.74 8.62 -7.39
CA LEU A 205 -12.98 8.74 -6.62
C LEU A 205 -12.79 9.62 -5.39
N MET A 206 -13.88 10.25 -4.95
CA MET A 206 -13.90 11.08 -3.75
C MET A 206 -13.57 10.29 -2.49
N ASP A 207 -14.08 9.06 -2.41
CA ASP A 207 -13.69 8.11 -1.36
C ASP A 207 -12.63 7.13 -1.91
N PRO A 208 -11.37 7.24 -1.46
CA PRO A 208 -10.29 6.38 -1.93
C PRO A 208 -10.48 4.89 -1.63
N LYS A 209 -11.35 4.52 -0.68
CA LYS A 209 -11.62 3.11 -0.34
C LYS A 209 -12.51 2.41 -1.35
N THR A 210 -13.31 3.17 -2.09
CA THR A 210 -14.22 2.67 -3.13
C THR A 210 -13.58 2.59 -4.51
N GLN A 211 -12.34 3.06 -4.62
CA GLN A 211 -11.59 3.10 -5.87
C GLN A 211 -11.14 1.70 -6.29
N ASP A 212 -11.16 1.43 -7.60
CA ASP A 212 -10.73 0.13 -8.10
C ASP A 212 -9.22 -0.11 -7.84
N PRO A 213 -8.77 -1.38 -7.78
CA PRO A 213 -7.38 -1.69 -7.48
C PRO A 213 -6.39 -1.05 -8.45
N TRP A 214 -6.69 -1.00 -9.75
CA TRP A 214 -5.77 -0.45 -10.74
C TRP A 214 -5.57 1.06 -10.57
N THR A 215 -6.66 1.80 -10.37
CA THR A 215 -6.60 3.24 -10.12
C THR A 215 -5.91 3.53 -8.77
N THR A 216 -6.19 2.73 -7.74
CA THR A 216 -5.52 2.84 -6.42
C THR A 216 -4.01 2.64 -6.50
N TYR A 217 -3.55 1.61 -7.22
CA TYR A 217 -2.11 1.38 -7.37
C TYR A 217 -1.43 2.38 -8.30
N THR A 218 -2.14 2.91 -9.31
CA THR A 218 -1.62 4.02 -10.14
C THR A 218 -1.44 5.28 -9.31
N GLU A 219 -2.39 5.59 -8.43
CA GLU A 219 -2.27 6.70 -7.48
C GLU A 219 -1.16 6.44 -6.44
N TYR A 220 -1.00 5.19 -5.99
CA TYR A 220 0.07 4.80 -5.08
C TYR A 220 1.47 4.91 -5.72
N LEU A 221 1.59 4.60 -7.01
CA LEU A 221 2.81 4.80 -7.78
C LEU A 221 3.23 6.28 -7.81
N ALA A 222 2.28 7.19 -8.01
CA ALA A 222 2.56 8.62 -7.97
C ALA A 222 3.03 9.08 -6.58
N PHE A 223 2.42 8.56 -5.51
CA PHE A 223 2.86 8.81 -4.14
C PHE A 223 4.30 8.34 -3.91
N GLU A 224 4.66 7.11 -4.29
CA GLU A 224 6.02 6.61 -4.11
C GLU A 224 7.04 7.37 -5.02
N ALA A 225 6.62 7.84 -6.19
CA ALA A 225 7.45 8.68 -7.06
C ALA A 225 7.73 10.08 -6.47
N GLU A 226 6.73 10.71 -5.84
CA GLU A 226 6.93 11.97 -5.12
C GLU A 226 7.93 11.80 -3.96
N ARG A 227 7.80 10.71 -3.21
CA ARG A 227 8.71 10.39 -2.10
C ARG A 227 10.14 10.17 -2.58
N LEU A 228 10.33 9.51 -3.73
CA LEU A 228 11.64 9.40 -4.36
C LEU A 228 12.21 10.77 -4.73
N TYR A 229 11.41 11.63 -5.35
CA TYR A 229 11.84 12.98 -5.73
C TYR A 229 12.32 13.79 -4.52
N LEU A 230 11.61 13.72 -3.40
CA LEU A 230 11.99 14.41 -2.16
C LEU A 230 13.30 13.86 -1.58
N LEU A 231 13.48 12.54 -1.53
CA LEU A 231 14.73 11.93 -1.06
C LEU A 231 15.93 12.32 -1.93
N VAL A 232 15.76 12.33 -3.26
CA VAL A 232 16.81 12.78 -4.19
C VAL A 232 17.14 14.27 -3.98
N LYS A 233 16.12 15.13 -3.79
CA LYS A 233 16.32 16.57 -3.50
C LYS A 233 17.10 16.78 -2.21
N ASP A 234 16.82 15.99 -1.17
CA ASP A 234 17.51 16.05 0.11
C ASP A 234 18.94 15.52 0.05
N ALA A 235 19.18 14.39 -0.63
CA ALA A 235 20.52 13.85 -0.88
C ALA A 235 21.40 14.91 -1.59
N GLN A 236 20.90 15.50 -2.67
CA GLN A 236 21.59 16.58 -3.40
C GLN A 236 21.85 17.83 -2.54
N ARG A 237 20.98 18.11 -1.56
CA ARG A 237 21.15 19.24 -0.64
C ARG A 237 22.26 18.94 0.38
N LEU A 238 22.38 17.69 0.83
CA LEU A 238 23.45 17.26 1.74
C LEU A 238 24.81 17.28 1.05
N GLU A 239 24.90 16.78 -0.18
CA GLU A 239 26.12 16.84 -1.01
C GLU A 239 26.61 18.29 -1.19
N ARG A 240 25.69 19.22 -1.51
CA ARG A 240 26.01 20.65 -1.66
C ARG A 240 26.53 21.30 -0.37
N ARG A 241 26.24 20.73 0.80
CA ARG A 241 26.74 21.22 2.10
C ARG A 241 28.14 20.69 2.43
N GLY A 242 28.79 19.96 1.52
CA GLY A 242 30.12 19.41 1.72
C GLY A 242 30.15 18.32 2.80
N LYS A 243 29.00 17.76 3.15
CA LYS A 243 28.96 16.50 3.88
C LYS A 243 29.42 15.43 2.90
N GLU A 244 30.33 14.58 3.34
CA GLU A 244 30.76 13.38 2.61
C GLU A 244 29.54 12.62 2.09
N LYS A 245 29.68 11.89 0.97
CA LYS A 245 28.59 11.12 0.38
C LYS A 245 27.87 10.36 1.48
N ASP A 246 26.61 10.73 1.70
CA ASP A 246 25.81 10.17 2.77
C ASP A 246 25.27 8.83 2.26
N GLU A 247 25.99 7.75 2.56
CA GLU A 247 25.61 6.37 2.22
C GLU A 247 24.18 6.06 2.68
N VAL A 248 23.72 6.66 3.78
CA VAL A 248 22.36 6.50 4.29
C VAL A 248 21.33 7.20 3.40
N ALA A 249 21.68 8.32 2.77
CA ALA A 249 20.80 9.00 1.83
C ALA A 249 20.68 8.20 0.52
N GLU A 250 21.77 7.67 -0.01
CA GLU A 250 21.79 6.82 -1.20
C GLU A 250 21.00 5.52 -0.98
N ALA A 251 21.23 4.86 0.16
CA ALA A 251 20.45 3.72 0.66
C ALA A 251 18.94 3.95 0.64
N LYS A 252 18.48 5.12 1.11
CA LYS A 252 17.06 5.49 1.13
C LYS A 252 16.50 5.69 -0.28
N VAL A 253 17.27 6.28 -1.18
CA VAL A 253 16.88 6.45 -2.59
C VAL A 253 16.72 5.09 -3.26
N ASP A 254 17.69 4.18 -3.06
CA ASP A 254 17.64 2.82 -3.61
C ASP A 254 16.46 2.01 -3.05
N GLN A 255 16.22 2.09 -1.73
CA GLN A 255 15.06 1.45 -1.10
C GLN A 255 13.75 1.98 -1.70
N GLN A 256 13.66 3.29 -1.88
CA GLN A 256 12.48 3.93 -2.44
C GLN A 256 12.26 3.54 -3.91
N GLN A 257 13.33 3.39 -4.69
CA GLN A 257 13.25 2.85 -6.05
C GLN A 257 12.74 1.40 -6.05
N CYS A 258 13.18 0.56 -5.11
CA CYS A 258 12.68 -0.82 -4.97
C CYS A 258 11.17 -0.87 -4.69
N ARG A 259 10.63 0.11 -3.95
CA ARG A 259 9.17 0.23 -3.75
C ARG A 259 8.45 0.58 -5.04
N ILE A 260 8.97 1.53 -5.82
CA ILE A 260 8.41 1.88 -7.13
C ILE A 260 8.36 0.66 -8.04
N ASP A 261 9.44 -0.10 -8.11
CA ASP A 261 9.53 -1.31 -8.93
C ASP A 261 8.52 -2.38 -8.46
N TRP A 262 8.36 -2.53 -7.14
CA TRP A 262 7.32 -3.39 -6.57
C TRP A 262 5.91 -2.95 -6.96
N VAL A 263 5.57 -1.66 -6.83
CA VAL A 263 4.26 -1.12 -7.22
C VAL A 263 3.99 -1.34 -8.70
N LEU A 264 4.99 -1.12 -9.56
CA LEU A 264 4.88 -1.39 -11.00
C LEU A 264 4.56 -2.87 -11.26
N SER A 265 5.22 -3.79 -10.55
CA SER A 265 4.92 -5.22 -10.67
C SER A 265 3.49 -5.58 -10.24
N GLU A 266 2.96 -4.94 -9.21
CA GLU A 266 1.57 -5.13 -8.77
C GLU A 266 0.56 -4.58 -9.78
N ILE A 267 0.84 -3.43 -10.39
CA ILE A 267 0.00 -2.88 -11.47
C ILE A 267 -0.10 -3.86 -12.63
N GLU A 268 1.02 -4.49 -13.04
CA GLU A 268 1.00 -5.49 -14.11
C GLU A 268 0.20 -6.74 -13.71
N LYS A 269 0.35 -7.25 -12.48
CA LYS A 269 -0.47 -8.37 -11.99
C LYS A 269 -1.97 -8.04 -12.03
N ILE A 270 -2.36 -6.85 -11.56
CA ILE A 270 -3.76 -6.38 -11.60
C ILE A 270 -4.30 -6.34 -13.04
N LYS A 271 -3.47 -5.90 -14.01
CA LYS A 271 -3.87 -5.88 -15.43
C LYS A 271 -4.11 -7.29 -15.96
N GLU A 272 -3.22 -8.23 -15.68
CA GLU A 272 -3.36 -9.63 -16.12
C GLU A 272 -4.58 -10.32 -15.50
N GLU A 273 -4.83 -10.11 -14.20
CA GLU A 273 -6.03 -10.61 -13.52
C GLU A 273 -7.32 -10.07 -14.14
N HIS A 274 -7.35 -8.78 -14.46
CA HIS A 274 -8.49 -8.18 -15.15
C HIS A 274 -8.69 -8.78 -16.54
N LYS A 275 -7.61 -9.00 -17.29
CA LYS A 275 -7.66 -9.60 -18.63
C LYS A 275 -8.23 -11.03 -18.57
N ALA A 276 -7.74 -11.82 -17.63
CA ALA A 276 -8.22 -13.17 -17.36
C ALA A 276 -9.71 -13.18 -16.98
N ALA A 277 -10.16 -12.24 -16.12
CA ALA A 277 -11.55 -12.13 -15.70
C ALA A 277 -12.50 -11.73 -16.85
N THR A 278 -12.04 -10.90 -17.79
CA THR A 278 -12.84 -10.48 -18.96
C THR A 278 -12.95 -11.54 -20.07
N GLY A 279 -12.19 -12.65 -19.97
CA GLY A 279 -12.21 -13.70 -20.99
C GLY A 279 -11.67 -13.25 -22.36
N GLU A 280 -10.91 -12.16 -22.44
CA GLU A 280 -10.32 -11.65 -23.69
C GLU A 280 -9.15 -12.52 -24.19
N ASP A 281 -8.82 -13.60 -23.49
CA ASP A 281 -7.84 -14.58 -23.95
C ASP A 281 -8.40 -15.47 -25.08
N SER A 282 -8.14 -15.03 -26.31
CA SER A 282 -7.70 -15.88 -27.42
C SER A 282 -8.69 -16.85 -28.09
N SER A 283 -9.83 -16.37 -28.60
CA SER A 283 -10.58 -17.11 -29.66
C SER A 283 -10.05 -16.89 -31.09
N GLY A 284 -8.82 -16.35 -31.23
CA GLY A 284 -8.22 -15.95 -32.51
C GLY A 284 -7.26 -16.96 -33.13
N LYS A 285 -7.63 -18.25 -33.23
CA LYS A 285 -7.09 -19.31 -34.12
C LYS A 285 -7.59 -20.65 -33.56
N THR A 286 -8.50 -21.38 -34.18
CA THR A 286 -8.26 -22.13 -35.41
C THR A 286 -9.61 -22.55 -36.00
N GLY A 287 -10.02 -21.89 -37.08
CA GLY A 287 -11.24 -22.21 -37.83
C GLY A 287 -10.97 -22.11 -39.32
N SER A 288 -10.06 -22.96 -39.80
CA SER A 288 -9.84 -23.25 -41.21
C SER A 288 -11.13 -23.82 -41.80
N ASN A 289 -11.98 -22.97 -42.37
CA ASN A 289 -13.00 -23.41 -43.32
C ASN A 289 -12.53 -23.06 -44.74
N GLN A 290 -12.04 -24.11 -45.39
CA GLN A 290 -11.92 -24.23 -46.83
C GLN A 290 -13.15 -23.68 -47.55
N LYS A 291 -12.91 -22.70 -48.40
CA LYS A 291 -13.13 -22.82 -49.86
C LYS A 291 -14.46 -23.51 -50.24
N ARG A 292 -15.49 -22.71 -50.48
CA ARG A 292 -16.39 -22.94 -51.61
C ARG A 292 -16.71 -21.62 -52.29
N ARG A 293 -16.22 -21.51 -53.52
CA ARG A 293 -16.60 -20.51 -54.51
C ARG A 293 -18.11 -20.65 -54.77
N LEU A 294 -18.81 -19.53 -54.90
CA LEU A 294 -19.87 -19.40 -55.91
C LEU A 294 -19.91 -17.94 -56.36
N GLU A 295 -19.83 -17.78 -57.67
CA GLU A 295 -19.88 -16.53 -58.43
C GLU A 295 -21.26 -15.86 -58.31
N GLY A 296 -21.30 -14.55 -58.51
CA GLY A 296 -22.55 -13.80 -58.62
C GLY A 296 -22.31 -12.30 -58.73
N ASP A 297 -22.36 -11.84 -59.98
CA ASP A 297 -22.12 -10.51 -60.54
C ASP A 297 -22.87 -9.31 -59.94
N THR A 298 -22.46 -8.13 -60.46
CA THR A 298 -23.13 -6.81 -60.53
C THR A 298 -23.09 -5.95 -59.26
N ASP A 299 -22.83 -4.64 -59.30
CA ASP A 299 -22.56 -3.67 -60.36
C ASP A 299 -22.06 -2.36 -59.70
N VAL A 300 -21.16 -1.67 -60.40
CA VAL A 300 -21.01 -0.19 -60.56
C VAL A 300 -21.47 0.71 -59.37
N LEU A 301 -20.58 1.49 -58.75
CA LEU A 301 -20.29 2.88 -59.15
C LEU A 301 -18.95 3.43 -58.59
N GLN A 302 -18.46 4.40 -59.35
CA GLN A 302 -17.11 4.99 -59.41
C GLN A 302 -16.72 6.00 -58.30
N PRO A 303 -15.44 6.41 -58.26
CA PRO A 303 -14.82 7.21 -57.20
C PRO A 303 -14.88 8.72 -57.48
N VAL A 304 -14.88 9.53 -56.42
CA VAL A 304 -14.54 10.96 -56.53
C VAL A 304 -13.58 11.35 -55.41
N THR A 305 -12.48 11.92 -55.88
CA THR A 305 -11.31 12.51 -55.22
C THR A 305 -11.61 13.66 -54.25
N GLU A 306 -10.70 13.83 -53.28
CA GLU A 306 -10.51 15.01 -52.42
C GLU A 306 -10.39 16.33 -53.21
N PRO A 307 -10.52 17.50 -52.55
CA PRO A 307 -9.28 18.16 -52.12
C PRO A 307 -9.32 18.92 -50.77
N ARG A 308 -8.15 18.94 -50.13
CA ARG A 308 -7.59 19.94 -49.20
C ARG A 308 -8.14 21.36 -49.38
N LEU A 309 -8.40 22.04 -48.25
CA LEU A 309 -8.26 23.49 -48.12
C LEU A 309 -7.63 23.88 -46.77
N GLN A 310 -6.56 24.66 -46.88
CA GLN A 310 -5.85 25.36 -45.81
C GLN A 310 -6.57 26.67 -45.45
N LYS A 311 -6.50 27.11 -44.19
CA LYS A 311 -6.26 28.51 -43.73
C LYS A 311 -6.35 28.57 -42.19
N LEU A 312 -5.29 28.83 -41.44
CA LEU A 312 -4.71 30.16 -41.13
C LEU A 312 -5.75 31.16 -40.60
N GLY A 313 -5.92 31.17 -39.27
CA GLY A 313 -6.59 32.20 -38.49
C GLY A 313 -5.71 32.64 -37.33
N ARG A 314 -4.84 33.60 -37.62
CA ARG A 314 -4.07 34.42 -36.67
C ARG A 314 -5.08 35.32 -35.95
N MET A 315 -5.24 35.20 -34.63
CA MET A 315 -5.93 36.22 -33.83
C MET A 315 -5.00 36.76 -32.74
N GLU A 316 -5.22 38.04 -32.52
CA GLU A 316 -4.31 39.03 -31.97
C GLU A 316 -4.05 38.88 -30.48
N LYS A 317 -2.86 39.37 -30.10
CA LYS A 317 -2.53 39.76 -28.74
C LYS A 317 -3.52 40.83 -28.27
N VAL A 318 -4.17 40.58 -27.14
CA VAL A 318 -4.70 41.64 -26.28
C VAL A 318 -3.83 41.64 -25.03
N ASP A 319 -3.01 42.69 -24.91
CA ASP A 319 -2.28 43.03 -23.70
C ASP A 319 -3.28 43.63 -22.70
N GLU A 320 -3.62 42.89 -21.64
CA GLU A 320 -4.31 43.46 -20.48
C GLU A 320 -3.47 43.23 -19.22
N ALA A 321 -3.00 44.34 -18.67
CA ALA A 321 -2.10 44.41 -17.54
C ALA A 321 -2.85 44.12 -16.24
N ILE A 322 -2.54 42.99 -15.60
CA ILE A 322 -2.98 42.66 -14.24
C ILE A 322 -1.86 43.03 -13.24
N PRO A 323 -2.16 43.76 -12.17
CA PRO A 323 -1.16 44.23 -11.22
C PRO A 323 -0.52 43.08 -10.42
N ARG A 324 0.81 43.10 -10.35
CA ARG A 324 1.64 42.19 -9.56
C ARG A 324 1.46 42.48 -8.06
N THR A 325 0.62 41.71 -7.39
CA THR A 325 0.73 41.50 -5.95
C THR A 325 1.89 40.55 -5.68
N LYS A 326 2.92 41.07 -5.03
CA LYS A 326 4.06 40.29 -4.53
C LYS A 326 3.57 39.38 -3.39
N CYS A 327 3.23 38.13 -3.71
CA CYS A 327 3.21 37.08 -2.69
C CYS A 327 4.63 36.55 -2.53
N ASN A 328 5.13 36.63 -1.29
CA ASN A 328 6.43 36.11 -0.90
C ASN A 328 6.45 34.59 -1.06
N LEU A 329 7.15 34.10 -2.10
CA LEU A 329 7.35 32.67 -2.37
C LEU A 329 8.29 31.95 -1.37
N SER A 330 8.71 32.61 -0.29
CA SER A 330 9.76 32.11 0.62
C SER A 330 9.24 31.24 1.78
N THR A 331 7.93 31.20 2.03
CA THR A 331 7.34 30.50 3.19
C THR A 331 6.86 29.08 2.89
N HIS A 332 6.54 28.76 1.63
CA HIS A 332 5.97 27.45 1.27
C HIS A 332 6.99 26.29 1.34
N GLU A 333 8.28 26.57 1.11
CA GLU A 333 9.34 25.53 1.18
C GLU A 333 9.81 25.22 2.61
N GLN A 334 9.55 26.11 3.58
CA GLN A 334 9.87 25.89 4.98
C GLN A 334 8.77 25.05 5.66
N GLU A 335 7.49 25.33 5.35
CA GLU A 335 6.34 24.55 5.84
C GLU A 335 6.33 23.10 5.35
N GLU A 336 6.74 22.80 4.11
CA GLU A 336 6.79 21.42 3.62
C GLU A 336 7.83 20.54 4.35
N ASN A 337 8.96 21.12 4.76
CA ASN A 337 9.98 20.39 5.54
C ASN A 337 9.53 20.13 6.98
N ASP A 338 8.86 21.10 7.62
CA ASP A 338 8.33 20.95 8.98
C ASP A 338 7.14 19.96 9.01
N ARG A 339 6.35 19.89 7.93
CA ARG A 339 5.24 18.93 7.76
C ARG A 339 5.71 17.49 7.55
N HIS A 340 6.83 17.26 6.86
CA HIS A 340 7.45 15.93 6.75
C HIS A 340 7.96 15.42 8.11
N ALA A 341 8.53 16.30 8.94
CA ALA A 341 8.98 15.94 10.29
C ALA A 341 7.80 15.62 11.24
N GLY A 342 6.70 16.39 11.15
CA GLY A 342 5.48 16.13 11.93
C GLY A 342 4.80 14.79 11.60
N PHE A 343 4.88 14.37 10.34
CA PHE A 343 4.27 13.12 9.88
C PHE A 343 5.06 11.86 10.28
N CYS A 344 6.39 11.92 10.24
CA CYS A 344 7.25 10.84 10.79
C CYS A 344 7.17 10.76 12.33
N ALA A 345 6.86 11.87 13.02
CA ALA A 345 6.74 11.89 14.48
C ALA A 345 5.55 11.07 15.01
N LEU A 346 4.51 10.77 14.21
CA LEU A 346 3.44 9.82 14.59
C LEU A 346 3.96 8.39 14.78
N SER A 347 5.01 8.00 14.07
CA SER A 347 5.62 6.68 14.21
C SER A 347 6.61 6.61 15.39
N ALA A 348 7.28 7.73 15.72
CA ALA A 348 8.32 7.77 16.75
C ALA A 348 7.82 8.21 18.14
N ALA A 349 6.82 9.09 18.25
CA ALA A 349 6.35 9.63 19.53
C ALA A 349 5.53 8.63 20.38
N GLN A 350 5.10 7.50 19.81
CA GLN A 350 4.41 6.44 20.55
C GLN A 350 5.35 5.41 21.20
N ALA A 351 6.66 5.46 20.91
CA ALA A 351 7.65 4.54 21.49
C ALA A 351 8.31 5.03 22.80
N HIS A 352 8.17 6.31 23.16
CA HIS A 352 8.87 6.92 24.31
C HIS A 352 7.96 7.39 25.47
N GLY A 353 6.72 6.89 25.52
CA GLY A 353 5.73 7.31 26.52
C GLY A 353 5.82 6.65 27.89
N ASP A 354 6.72 5.67 28.11
CA ASP A 354 6.77 4.89 29.35
C ASP A 354 8.18 4.96 29.98
N THR A 355 8.48 6.03 30.72
CA THR A 355 9.47 5.96 31.80
C THR A 355 9.20 6.99 32.91
N SER A 356 9.00 6.50 34.14
CA SER A 356 9.00 7.21 35.43
C SER A 356 7.68 7.96 35.77
N TRP A 357 7.06 7.85 36.94
CA TRP A 357 7.61 7.81 38.31
C TRP A 357 6.73 7.00 39.28
N SER A 358 7.32 6.06 40.00
CA SER A 358 6.80 5.56 41.29
C SER A 358 7.67 6.13 42.39
N ALA A 359 7.18 7.14 43.11
CA ALA A 359 7.79 7.61 44.35
C ALA A 359 7.06 6.93 45.52
N SER A 360 7.77 6.06 46.21
CA SER A 360 7.37 5.48 47.50
C SER A 360 7.34 6.58 48.57
N ALA A 361 6.23 6.68 49.30
CA ALA A 361 6.19 7.40 50.57
C ALA A 361 6.53 6.42 51.70
N THR A 362 7.52 6.80 52.51
CA THR A 362 7.78 6.25 53.84
C THR A 362 7.48 7.35 54.85
#